data_AF-A0A7Y5MYT2-F1
#
_entry.id   AF-A0A7Y5MYT2-F1
#
_cell.length_a   1.000
_cell.length_b   1.000
_cell.length_c   1.000
_cell.angle_alpha   90.00
_cell.angle_beta   90.00
_cell.angle_gamma   90.00
#
_symmetry.space_group_name_H-M   'P 1'
#
loop_
_entity.id
_entity.type
_entity.pdbx_description
1 polymer ?
#
loop_
_entity_poly.entity_id
_entity_poly.type
_entity_poly.pdbx_seq_one_letter_code
_entity_poly.pdbx_strand_id
1 'polypeptide(L)'
;MKRFSLLLALVFAVGGTLYAQGGPGGGPGAAGGRGNQGPKQPDDPNSKGRNQGPGGGQGQDWKKQWDDAVNALGWGEDGTEERVEPGQTVPDKDKEAWLETEATKLGLEEKKVRSDFKKIGLKAWRDSEGEDQKWAAIYKQNKDLKDADSKLEEPRKKHLEALKKIWDKADEDMTKKKVLSEDQLKIWQEDTKKMRSETATDKSAEQDKIRARKIDEMRKRYLGGQGGNEEGKESEKKPKKKEENEADKGSPDSEKK
;
A
#
# COMPACT_ATOMS: atom_id res chain seq x y z
N MET A 1 -9.70 -16.35 -13.66
CA MET A 1 -9.50 -16.34 -12.18
C MET A 1 -9.61 -14.90 -11.65
N LYS A 2 -10.83 -14.31 -11.63
CA LYS A 2 -11.07 -12.90 -11.23
C LYS A 2 -12.13 -12.75 -10.11
N ARG A 3 -12.36 -13.80 -9.31
CA ARG A 3 -13.42 -13.83 -8.28
C ARG A 3 -12.90 -13.73 -6.84
N PHE A 4 -11.59 -13.68 -6.63
CA PHE A 4 -10.96 -13.78 -5.31
C PHE A 4 -10.56 -12.44 -4.66
N SER A 5 -10.48 -11.35 -5.42
CA SER A 5 -10.37 -9.98 -4.85
C SER A 5 -11.72 -9.45 -4.36
N LEU A 6 -12.82 -10.08 -4.77
CA LEU A 6 -14.18 -9.65 -4.42
C LEU A 6 -14.54 -9.95 -2.97
N LEU A 7 -13.86 -10.87 -2.26
CA LEU A 7 -14.23 -11.28 -0.90
C LEU A 7 -13.81 -10.25 0.18
N LEU A 8 -12.63 -9.63 0.04
CA LEU A 8 -12.28 -8.49 0.87
C LEU A 8 -12.92 -7.20 0.33
N ALA A 9 -13.05 -7.06 -0.99
CA ALA A 9 -13.70 -5.90 -1.59
C ALA A 9 -15.22 -5.87 -1.31
N LEU A 10 -15.95 -6.99 -1.18
CA LEU A 10 -17.38 -6.97 -0.78
C LEU A 10 -17.53 -6.63 0.70
N VAL A 11 -16.65 -7.15 1.54
CA VAL A 11 -16.65 -6.85 2.97
C VAL A 11 -16.33 -5.37 3.25
N PHE A 12 -15.51 -4.71 2.41
CA PHE A 12 -15.22 -3.27 2.51
C PHE A 12 -16.08 -2.36 1.58
N ALA A 13 -16.68 -2.87 0.49
CA ALA A 13 -17.52 -2.07 -0.42
C ALA A 13 -19.01 -2.06 -0.05
N VAL A 14 -19.51 -3.04 0.73
CA VAL A 14 -20.91 -3.03 1.20
C VAL A 14 -21.15 -1.96 2.28
N GLY A 15 -20.09 -1.46 2.92
CA GLY A 15 -20.16 -0.33 3.86
C GLY A 15 -20.33 1.07 3.21
N GLY A 16 -20.20 1.19 1.89
CA GLY A 16 -20.08 2.49 1.20
C GLY A 16 -21.21 2.89 0.25
N THR A 17 -22.25 2.07 0.05
CA THR A 17 -23.31 2.38 -0.93
C THR A 17 -24.71 2.16 -0.38
N LEU A 18 -25.13 3.04 0.52
CA LEU A 18 -26.54 3.40 0.70
C LEU A 18 -26.61 4.72 1.47
N TYR A 19 -26.93 5.78 0.71
CA TYR A 19 -27.42 7.12 1.05
C TYR A 19 -26.59 8.26 0.46
N ALA A 20 -26.94 8.66 -0.77
CA ALA A 20 -27.12 10.06 -1.16
C ALA A 20 -27.76 10.13 -2.55
N GLN A 21 -29.09 10.02 -2.60
CA GLN A 21 -29.91 10.32 -3.78
C GLN A 21 -30.61 11.67 -3.55
N GLY A 22 -30.33 12.65 -4.42
CA GLY A 22 -31.11 13.88 -4.66
C GLY A 22 -31.00 14.96 -3.57
N GLY A 23 -30.76 16.24 -3.85
CA GLY A 23 -30.96 17.02 -5.07
C GLY A 23 -30.73 18.53 -4.74
N PRO A 24 -31.06 19.46 -5.65
CA PRO A 24 -30.23 20.61 -6.02
C PRO A 24 -30.71 21.98 -5.50
N GLY A 25 -29.82 22.98 -5.57
CA GLY A 25 -30.12 24.42 -5.43
C GLY A 25 -28.84 25.14 -5.04
N GLY A 26 -28.26 26.09 -5.77
CA GLY A 26 -28.83 27.21 -6.52
C GLY A 26 -28.00 28.42 -6.08
N GLY A 27 -27.22 29.03 -6.99
CA GLY A 27 -26.59 30.34 -6.72
C GLY A 27 -27.63 31.47 -6.75
N PRO A 28 -27.26 32.77 -6.89
CA PRO A 28 -25.94 33.43 -6.78
C PRO A 28 -25.95 34.77 -5.98
N GLY A 29 -24.77 35.38 -5.75
CA GLY A 29 -24.60 36.86 -5.83
C GLY A 29 -24.47 37.72 -4.55
N ALA A 30 -23.52 38.66 -4.60
CA ALA A 30 -23.37 40.00 -3.95
C ALA A 30 -21.91 40.19 -3.44
N ALA A 31 -21.01 40.99 -4.02
CA ALA A 31 -20.97 42.43 -4.34
C ALA A 31 -20.93 43.37 -3.11
N GLY A 32 -19.77 44.04 -2.89
CA GLY A 32 -19.71 45.43 -2.38
C GLY A 32 -18.75 45.76 -1.22
N GLY A 33 -17.84 46.72 -1.44
CA GLY A 33 -17.20 47.59 -0.41
C GLY A 33 -15.67 47.64 -0.43
N ARG A 34 -14.99 48.51 -1.21
CA ARG A 34 -14.49 49.89 -0.84
C ARG A 34 -13.94 49.96 0.59
N GLY A 35 -12.73 50.42 0.91
CA GLY A 35 -11.63 51.08 0.20
C GLY A 35 -10.80 51.84 1.25
N ASN A 36 -9.47 51.83 1.16
CA ASN A 36 -8.65 52.87 1.80
C ASN A 36 -7.28 52.95 1.11
N GLN A 37 -7.09 53.98 0.29
CA GLN A 37 -5.81 54.32 -0.33
C GLN A 37 -5.16 55.43 0.50
N GLY A 38 -4.05 55.09 1.17
CA GLY A 38 -3.11 56.06 1.73
C GLY A 38 -2.10 56.52 0.66
N PRO A 39 -1.40 57.65 0.88
CA PRO A 39 -0.77 58.44 -0.17
C PRO A 39 0.44 57.74 -0.83
N LYS A 40 0.55 57.91 -2.15
CA LYS A 40 1.72 57.56 -2.98
C LYS A 40 2.97 58.25 -2.43
N GLN A 41 3.95 57.45 -1.98
CA GLN A 41 5.34 57.90 -1.88
C GLN A 41 5.94 58.04 -3.30
N PRO A 42 6.85 59.01 -3.51
CA PRO A 42 7.53 59.19 -4.79
C PRO A 42 8.44 58.00 -5.10
N ASP A 43 8.48 57.62 -6.38
CA ASP A 43 9.32 56.56 -6.91
C ASP A 43 10.80 56.85 -6.64
N ASP A 44 11.41 56.03 -5.79
CA ASP A 44 12.83 56.04 -5.51
C ASP A 44 13.54 55.26 -6.65
N PRO A 45 14.35 55.91 -7.51
CA PRO A 45 14.91 55.28 -8.70
C PRO A 45 16.05 54.29 -8.39
N ASN A 46 16.34 54.02 -7.11
CA ASN A 46 17.44 53.15 -6.70
C ASN A 46 17.03 51.89 -5.93
N SER A 47 15.74 51.50 -5.96
CA SER A 47 15.37 50.14 -5.56
C SER A 47 15.69 49.17 -6.70
N LYS A 48 16.95 48.70 -6.67
CA LYS A 48 17.48 47.55 -7.42
C LYS A 48 16.37 46.64 -7.90
N GLY A 49 16.09 46.70 -9.21
CA GLY A 49 15.33 45.70 -9.91
C GLY A 49 15.89 44.34 -9.52
N ARG A 50 15.13 43.59 -8.70
CA ARG A 50 15.36 42.17 -8.56
C ARG A 50 15.14 41.60 -9.95
N ASN A 51 16.26 41.35 -10.59
CA ASN A 51 16.46 40.58 -11.78
C ASN A 51 15.51 39.36 -11.77
N GLN A 52 14.32 39.51 -12.32
CA GLN A 52 13.51 38.38 -12.77
C GLN A 52 14.14 37.92 -14.08
N GLY A 53 15.31 37.29 -13.96
CA GLY A 53 15.75 36.37 -14.99
C GLY A 53 14.77 35.19 -15.03
N PRO A 54 14.61 34.50 -16.17
CA PRO A 54 13.67 33.39 -16.35
C PRO A 54 14.16 32.10 -15.66
N GLY A 55 14.50 32.16 -14.37
CA GLY A 55 15.14 31.08 -13.63
C GLY A 55 14.67 30.91 -12.18
N GLY A 56 13.61 31.60 -11.75
CA GLY A 56 13.13 31.56 -10.36
C GLY A 56 11.92 30.66 -10.07
N GLY A 57 11.28 30.09 -11.09
CA GLY A 57 10.03 29.29 -10.94
C GLY A 57 10.21 27.78 -10.95
N GLN A 58 11.24 27.25 -11.63
CA GLN A 58 11.37 25.81 -11.87
C GLN A 58 11.53 25.00 -10.58
N GLY A 59 12.18 25.54 -9.55
CA GLY A 59 12.50 24.88 -8.28
C GLY A 59 11.29 24.53 -7.39
N GLN A 60 10.21 25.30 -7.46
CA GLN A 60 8.99 25.03 -6.69
C GLN A 60 7.96 24.27 -7.53
N ASP A 61 7.96 24.50 -8.85
CA ASP A 61 7.08 23.80 -9.79
C ASP A 61 7.38 22.30 -9.87
N TRP A 62 8.67 21.89 -9.85
CA TRP A 62 9.02 20.47 -9.92
C TRP A 62 8.61 19.72 -8.64
N LYS A 63 8.76 20.35 -7.47
CA LYS A 63 8.38 19.74 -6.20
C LYS A 63 6.87 19.55 -6.14
N LYS A 64 6.12 20.56 -6.58
CA LYS A 64 4.67 20.49 -6.68
C LYS A 64 4.22 19.41 -7.67
N GLN A 65 4.81 19.33 -8.86
CA GLN A 65 4.50 18.28 -9.84
C GLN A 65 4.82 16.87 -9.32
N TRP A 66 5.94 16.72 -8.59
CA TRP A 66 6.30 15.47 -7.92
C TRP A 66 5.28 15.10 -6.85
N ASP A 67 4.94 16.04 -5.97
CA ASP A 67 3.96 15.83 -4.90
C ASP A 67 2.57 15.51 -5.48
N ASP A 68 2.13 16.22 -6.52
CA ASP A 68 0.89 15.97 -7.25
C ASP A 68 0.88 14.57 -7.88
N ALA A 69 1.99 14.13 -8.50
CA ALA A 69 2.10 12.82 -9.11
C ALA A 69 2.13 11.68 -8.07
N VAL A 70 2.81 11.86 -6.94
CA VAL A 70 2.79 10.91 -5.82
C VAL A 70 1.41 10.85 -5.15
N ASN A 71 0.72 11.99 -5.05
CA ASN A 71 -0.64 12.06 -4.51
C ASN A 71 -1.68 11.43 -5.44
N ALA A 72 -1.43 11.44 -6.76
CA ALA A 72 -2.27 10.77 -7.75
C ALA A 72 -2.10 9.24 -7.79
N LEU A 73 -1.09 8.68 -7.11
CA LEU A 73 -0.91 7.24 -7.01
C LEU A 73 -2.02 6.61 -6.15
N GLY A 74 -2.75 5.66 -6.72
CA GLY A 74 -3.62 4.77 -5.93
C GLY A 74 -2.83 3.71 -5.16
N TRP A 75 -3.56 2.94 -4.34
CA TRP A 75 -2.99 2.09 -3.31
C TRP A 75 -2.92 0.61 -3.68
N GLY A 76 -3.63 0.19 -4.74
CA GLY A 76 -3.55 -1.16 -5.30
C GLY A 76 -2.43 -1.32 -6.31
N GLU A 77 -2.22 -2.56 -6.78
CA GLU A 77 -1.23 -2.89 -7.81
C GLU A 77 -1.48 -2.12 -9.13
N ASP A 78 -2.74 -2.04 -9.54
CA ASP A 78 -3.20 -1.27 -10.71
C ASP A 78 -3.46 0.22 -10.40
N GLY A 79 -3.34 0.62 -9.13
CA GLY A 79 -3.59 1.99 -8.68
C GLY A 79 -5.08 2.36 -8.61
N THR A 80 -6.00 1.39 -8.65
CA THR A 80 -7.45 1.66 -8.54
C THR A 80 -8.01 1.39 -7.15
N GLU A 81 -7.30 0.61 -6.32
CA GLU A 81 -7.78 0.33 -4.98
C GLU A 81 -7.70 1.56 -4.05
N GLU A 82 -8.77 1.71 -3.27
CA GLU A 82 -8.82 2.62 -2.13
C GLU A 82 -7.88 2.15 -1.02
N ARG A 83 -7.38 3.12 -0.25
CA ARG A 83 -6.55 2.84 0.92
C ARG A 83 -7.38 2.15 2.00
N VAL A 84 -6.85 1.05 2.52
CA VAL A 84 -7.34 0.43 3.75
C VAL A 84 -6.51 0.94 4.90
N GLU A 85 -7.18 1.44 5.95
CA GLU A 85 -6.49 1.91 7.14
C GLU A 85 -6.13 0.74 8.05
N PRO A 86 -4.95 0.75 8.71
CA PRO A 86 -4.60 -0.33 9.63
C PRO A 86 -5.54 -0.36 10.83
N GLY A 87 -6.06 -1.54 11.15
CA GLY A 87 -7.11 -1.75 12.15
C GLY A 87 -8.50 -1.31 11.68
N GLN A 88 -8.76 -1.17 10.39
CA GLN A 88 -10.11 -0.87 9.93
C GLN A 88 -11.06 -2.05 10.21
N THR A 89 -12.22 -1.77 10.79
CA THR A 89 -13.25 -2.76 11.10
C THR A 89 -14.42 -2.66 10.13
N VAL A 90 -15.20 -3.73 10.08
CA VAL A 90 -16.41 -3.83 9.26
C VAL A 90 -17.63 -3.59 10.16
N PRO A 91 -18.66 -2.86 9.71
CA PRO A 91 -19.90 -2.73 10.47
C PRO A 91 -20.57 -4.08 10.71
N ASP A 92 -21.13 -4.30 11.90
CA ASP A 92 -21.74 -5.58 12.25
C ASP A 92 -22.90 -5.98 11.33
N LYS A 93 -23.68 -5.02 10.82
CA LYS A 93 -24.73 -5.28 9.82
C LYS A 93 -24.20 -5.98 8.56
N ASP A 94 -22.99 -5.63 8.13
CA ASP A 94 -22.39 -6.14 6.89
C ASP A 94 -21.77 -7.53 7.14
N LYS A 95 -21.19 -7.73 8.34
CA LYS A 95 -20.78 -9.06 8.81
C LYS A 95 -21.96 -10.02 8.88
N GLU A 96 -23.06 -9.58 9.48
CA GLU A 96 -24.28 -10.38 9.62
C GLU A 96 -24.90 -10.71 8.26
N ALA A 97 -24.94 -9.76 7.33
CA ALA A 97 -25.42 -9.99 5.97
C ALA A 97 -24.54 -10.98 5.19
N TRP A 98 -23.21 -10.90 5.34
CA TRP A 98 -22.29 -11.87 4.76
C TRP A 98 -22.49 -13.26 5.36
N LEU A 99 -22.56 -13.37 6.69
CA LEU A 99 -22.80 -14.64 7.38
C LEU A 99 -24.17 -15.25 7.01
N GLU A 100 -25.18 -14.42 6.75
CA GLU A 100 -26.48 -14.90 6.23
C GLU A 100 -26.36 -15.48 4.82
N THR A 101 -25.52 -14.88 3.97
CA THR A 101 -25.22 -15.38 2.62
C THR A 101 -24.49 -16.72 2.70
N GLU A 102 -23.46 -16.83 3.55
CA GLU A 102 -22.74 -18.09 3.76
C GLU A 102 -23.62 -19.18 4.36
N ALA A 103 -24.47 -18.85 5.32
CA ALA A 103 -25.43 -19.80 5.86
C ALA A 103 -26.39 -20.34 4.78
N THR A 104 -26.77 -19.49 3.81
CA THR A 104 -27.60 -19.89 2.66
C THR A 104 -26.83 -20.80 1.71
N LYS A 105 -25.57 -20.45 1.40
CA LYS A 105 -24.68 -21.27 0.55
C LYS A 105 -24.43 -22.65 1.13
N LEU A 106 -24.29 -22.74 2.45
CA LEU A 106 -24.11 -24.00 3.18
C LEU A 106 -25.41 -24.81 3.31
N GLY A 107 -26.56 -24.27 2.89
CA GLY A 107 -27.86 -24.95 2.98
C GLY A 107 -28.39 -25.06 4.41
N LEU A 108 -28.09 -24.10 5.28
CA LEU A 108 -28.55 -24.11 6.67
C LEU A 108 -30.01 -23.63 6.76
N GLU A 109 -30.94 -24.57 6.64
CA GLU A 109 -32.39 -24.30 6.68
C GLU A 109 -32.94 -24.21 8.11
N GLU A 110 -32.41 -25.00 9.05
CA GLU A 110 -32.90 -25.00 10.42
C GLU A 110 -32.55 -23.68 11.13
N LYS A 111 -33.59 -22.97 11.59
CA LYS A 111 -33.45 -21.64 12.21
C LYS A 111 -32.46 -21.61 13.39
N LYS A 112 -32.43 -22.66 14.21
CA LYS A 112 -31.50 -22.74 15.34
C LYS A 112 -30.06 -22.93 14.88
N VAL A 113 -29.80 -23.88 13.99
CA VAL A 113 -28.48 -24.13 13.38
C VAL A 113 -27.95 -22.87 12.70
N ARG A 114 -28.80 -22.20 11.90
CA ARG A 114 -28.46 -20.93 11.24
C ARG A 114 -28.11 -19.82 12.23
N SER A 115 -28.84 -19.73 13.35
CA SER A 115 -28.55 -18.76 14.42
C SER A 115 -27.23 -19.06 15.13
N ASP A 116 -26.97 -20.33 15.45
CA ASP A 116 -25.74 -20.77 16.10
C ASP A 116 -24.52 -20.55 15.19
N PHE A 117 -24.65 -20.85 13.88
CA PHE A 117 -23.65 -20.55 12.86
C PHE A 117 -23.27 -19.06 12.86
N LYS A 118 -24.26 -18.17 12.71
CA LYS A 118 -24.01 -16.73 12.68
C LYS A 118 -23.37 -16.22 13.96
N LYS A 119 -23.82 -16.71 15.13
CA LYS A 119 -23.23 -16.31 16.42
C LYS A 119 -21.76 -16.70 16.54
N ILE A 120 -21.40 -17.92 16.13
CA ILE A 120 -20.02 -18.41 16.19
C ILE A 120 -19.15 -17.64 15.19
N GLY A 121 -19.61 -17.50 13.94
CA GLY A 121 -18.89 -16.75 12.89
C GLY A 121 -18.69 -15.28 13.25
N LEU A 122 -19.73 -14.61 13.75
CA LEU A 122 -19.65 -13.19 14.15
C LEU A 122 -18.69 -12.98 15.32
N LYS A 123 -18.68 -13.92 16.28
CA LYS A 123 -17.72 -13.89 17.39
C LYS A 123 -16.28 -14.02 16.87
N ALA A 124 -16.01 -15.01 16.01
CA ALA A 124 -14.68 -15.21 15.45
C ALA A 124 -14.20 -13.96 14.69
N TRP A 125 -15.07 -13.37 13.88
CA TRP A 125 -14.78 -12.15 13.14
C TRP A 125 -14.42 -10.98 14.07
N ARG A 126 -15.26 -10.71 15.08
CA ARG A 126 -14.98 -9.63 16.05
C ARG A 126 -13.70 -9.86 16.83
N ASP A 127 -13.43 -11.11 17.21
CA ASP A 127 -12.18 -11.47 17.88
C ASP A 127 -10.96 -11.23 16.96
N SER A 128 -11.07 -11.55 15.66
CA SER A 128 -10.03 -11.26 14.67
C SER A 128 -9.80 -9.76 14.48
N GLU A 129 -10.86 -8.95 14.43
CA GLU A 129 -10.74 -7.48 14.38
C GLU A 129 -10.11 -6.92 15.65
N GLY A 130 -10.47 -7.46 16.82
CA GLY A 130 -9.84 -7.07 18.09
C GLY A 130 -8.35 -7.42 18.15
N GLU A 131 -7.94 -8.52 17.52
CA GLU A 131 -6.53 -8.88 17.35
C GLU A 131 -5.84 -7.98 16.32
N ASP A 132 -6.51 -7.63 15.22
CA ASP A 132 -6.01 -6.68 14.23
C ASP A 132 -5.80 -5.28 14.83
N GLN A 133 -6.63 -4.81 15.77
CA GLN A 133 -6.38 -3.53 16.46
C GLN A 133 -5.03 -3.49 17.18
N LYS A 134 -4.65 -4.60 17.82
CA LYS A 134 -3.35 -4.69 18.52
C LYS A 134 -2.22 -4.70 17.51
N TRP A 135 -2.39 -5.48 16.44
CA TRP A 135 -1.42 -5.52 15.35
C TRP A 135 -1.25 -4.16 14.68
N ALA A 136 -2.35 -3.47 14.37
CA ALA A 136 -2.38 -2.12 13.81
C ALA A 136 -1.56 -1.12 14.64
N ALA A 137 -1.68 -1.18 15.97
CA ALA A 137 -0.91 -0.32 16.87
C ALA A 137 0.60 -0.57 16.74
N ILE A 138 1.03 -1.83 16.73
CA ILE A 138 2.44 -2.22 16.55
C ILE A 138 2.92 -1.80 15.16
N TYR A 139 2.14 -2.06 14.13
CA TYR A 139 2.44 -1.70 12.75
C TYR A 139 2.66 -0.20 12.61
N LYS A 140 1.70 0.63 13.05
CA LYS A 140 1.79 2.10 12.99
C LYS A 140 3.01 2.65 13.73
N GLN A 141 3.39 2.05 14.86
CA GLN A 141 4.56 2.48 15.63
C GLN A 141 5.91 2.19 14.94
N ASN A 142 5.98 1.15 14.10
CA ASN A 142 7.25 0.64 13.59
C ASN A 142 7.43 0.76 12.07
N LYS A 143 6.35 0.94 11.29
CA LYS A 143 6.37 0.88 9.83
C LYS A 143 7.30 1.88 9.14
N ASP A 144 7.53 3.04 9.76
CA ASP A 144 8.35 4.12 9.17
C ASP A 144 9.81 4.11 9.69
N LEU A 145 10.20 3.09 10.47
CA LEU A 145 11.56 2.92 10.97
C LEU A 145 12.48 2.30 9.92
N LYS A 146 13.78 2.61 9.97
CA LYS A 146 14.78 2.05 9.03
C LYS A 146 14.90 0.52 9.11
N ASP A 147 14.58 -0.05 10.26
CA ASP A 147 14.60 -1.48 10.56
C ASP A 147 13.19 -2.07 10.72
N ALA A 148 12.18 -1.46 10.08
CA ALA A 148 10.77 -1.84 10.20
C ALA A 148 10.54 -3.33 9.96
N ASP A 149 11.11 -3.93 8.91
CA ASP A 149 10.89 -5.35 8.58
C ASP A 149 11.29 -6.28 9.73
N SER A 150 12.45 -6.04 10.35
CA SER A 150 12.91 -6.83 11.50
C SER A 150 12.04 -6.62 12.75
N LYS A 151 11.54 -5.40 12.96
CA LYS A 151 10.65 -5.08 14.09
C LYS A 151 9.23 -5.59 13.92
N LEU A 152 8.79 -5.82 12.68
CA LEU A 152 7.43 -6.23 12.34
C LEU A 152 7.30 -7.73 12.12
N GLU A 153 8.37 -8.44 11.80
CA GLU A 153 8.33 -9.88 11.48
C GLU A 153 7.75 -10.74 12.62
N GLU A 154 8.35 -10.70 13.80
CA GLU A 154 7.93 -11.53 14.93
C GLU A 154 6.53 -11.15 15.47
N PRO A 155 6.18 -9.84 15.63
CA PRO A 155 4.82 -9.46 15.96
C PRO A 155 3.79 -9.91 14.92
N ARG A 156 4.11 -9.83 13.62
CA ARG A 156 3.22 -10.31 12.56
C ARG A 156 3.01 -11.82 12.66
N LYS A 157 4.07 -12.59 12.93
CA LYS A 157 3.96 -14.04 13.14
C LYS A 157 3.01 -14.38 14.29
N LYS A 158 3.16 -13.70 15.44
CA LYS A 158 2.26 -13.87 16.60
C LYS A 158 0.82 -13.50 16.28
N HIS A 159 0.62 -12.44 15.51
CA HIS A 159 -0.68 -12.01 15.03
C HIS A 159 -1.35 -13.10 14.17
N LEU A 160 -0.64 -13.65 13.18
CA LEU A 160 -1.16 -14.72 12.32
C LEU A 160 -1.47 -16.00 13.10
N GLU A 161 -0.65 -16.36 14.08
CA GLU A 161 -0.93 -17.48 14.98
C GLU A 161 -2.18 -17.24 15.83
N ALA A 162 -2.41 -16.00 16.28
CA ALA A 162 -3.62 -15.63 17.03
C ALA A 162 -4.87 -15.70 16.15
N LEU A 163 -4.82 -15.17 14.92
CA LEU A 163 -5.92 -15.31 13.95
C LEU A 163 -6.29 -16.77 13.72
N LYS A 164 -5.28 -17.61 13.46
CA LYS A 164 -5.50 -19.04 13.28
C LYS A 164 -6.22 -19.66 14.47
N LYS A 165 -5.78 -19.38 15.71
CA LYS A 165 -6.43 -19.89 16.93
C LYS A 165 -7.89 -19.43 17.08
N ILE A 166 -8.20 -18.19 16.69
CA ILE A 166 -9.57 -17.64 16.75
C ILE A 166 -10.49 -18.46 15.84
N TRP A 167 -10.07 -18.70 14.60
CA TRP A 167 -10.87 -19.42 13.62
C TRP A 167 -10.88 -20.94 13.84
N ASP A 168 -9.78 -21.54 14.30
CA ASP A 168 -9.74 -22.95 14.69
C ASP A 168 -10.71 -23.22 15.85
N LYS A 169 -10.81 -22.30 16.82
CA LYS A 169 -11.82 -22.38 17.88
C LYS A 169 -13.24 -22.24 17.35
N ALA A 170 -13.46 -21.39 16.35
CA ALA A 170 -14.77 -21.27 15.70
C ALA A 170 -15.17 -22.59 15.03
N ASP A 171 -14.26 -23.23 14.31
CA ASP A 171 -14.47 -24.53 13.67
C ASP A 171 -14.76 -25.63 14.71
N GLU A 172 -14.03 -25.63 15.82
CA GLU A 172 -14.26 -26.54 16.93
C GLU A 172 -15.65 -26.35 17.54
N ASP A 173 -16.08 -25.11 17.75
CA ASP A 173 -17.41 -24.78 18.26
C ASP A 173 -18.52 -25.19 17.27
N MET A 174 -18.32 -24.99 15.96
CA MET A 174 -19.24 -25.44 14.91
C MET A 174 -19.39 -26.97 14.93
N THR A 175 -18.29 -27.69 15.11
CA THR A 175 -18.26 -29.16 15.13
C THR A 175 -18.91 -29.70 16.40
N LYS A 176 -18.52 -29.20 17.58
CA LYS A 176 -19.06 -29.62 18.88
C LYS A 176 -20.56 -29.41 18.99
N LYS A 177 -21.06 -28.31 18.43
CA LYS A 177 -22.50 -27.98 18.44
C LYS A 177 -23.26 -28.61 17.26
N LYS A 178 -22.59 -29.39 16.41
CA LYS A 178 -23.18 -30.03 15.21
C LYS A 178 -23.88 -29.01 14.30
N VAL A 179 -23.29 -27.83 14.18
CA VAL A 179 -23.83 -26.72 13.36
C VAL A 179 -23.55 -26.96 11.89
N LEU A 180 -22.36 -27.49 11.57
CA LEU A 180 -21.94 -27.84 10.23
C LEU A 180 -21.62 -29.34 10.17
N SER A 181 -21.97 -29.97 9.05
CA SER A 181 -21.39 -31.26 8.66
C SER A 181 -19.91 -31.09 8.28
N GLU A 182 -19.16 -32.20 8.16
CA GLU A 182 -17.75 -32.14 7.76
C GLU A 182 -17.56 -31.47 6.38
N ASP A 183 -18.43 -31.74 5.42
CA ASP A 183 -18.33 -31.15 4.09
C ASP A 183 -18.71 -29.66 4.09
N GLN A 184 -19.71 -29.27 4.87
CA GLN A 184 -20.03 -27.84 5.09
C GLN A 184 -18.89 -27.11 5.80
N LEU A 185 -18.22 -27.77 6.76
CA LEU A 185 -17.07 -27.20 7.47
C LEU A 185 -15.89 -26.93 6.54
N LYS A 186 -15.61 -27.83 5.59
CA LYS A 186 -14.55 -27.61 4.58
C LYS A 186 -14.86 -26.40 3.69
N ILE A 187 -16.11 -26.26 3.25
CA ILE A 187 -16.54 -25.09 2.45
C ILE A 187 -16.33 -23.82 3.27
N TRP A 188 -16.82 -23.80 4.51
CA TRP A 188 -16.65 -22.69 5.45
C TRP A 188 -15.17 -22.33 5.69
N GLN A 189 -14.30 -23.32 5.85
CA GLN A 189 -12.86 -23.11 6.04
C GLN A 189 -12.20 -22.46 4.83
N GLU A 190 -12.57 -22.88 3.61
CA GLU A 190 -12.06 -22.27 2.39
C GLU A 190 -12.59 -20.84 2.21
N ASP A 191 -13.87 -20.58 2.50
CA ASP A 191 -14.45 -19.24 2.40
C ASP A 191 -13.86 -18.26 3.43
N THR A 192 -13.52 -18.75 4.61
CA THR A 192 -12.89 -17.97 5.68
C THR A 192 -11.36 -17.94 5.60
N LYS A 193 -10.74 -18.62 4.64
CA LYS A 193 -9.28 -18.80 4.55
C LYS A 193 -8.51 -17.48 4.60
N LYS A 194 -8.97 -16.46 3.88
CA LYS A 194 -8.33 -15.13 3.91
C LYS A 194 -8.42 -14.46 5.28
N MET A 195 -9.56 -14.57 5.97
CA MET A 195 -9.73 -14.01 7.31
C MET A 195 -8.83 -14.68 8.36
N ARG A 196 -8.31 -15.88 8.06
CA ARG A 196 -7.36 -16.62 8.90
C ARG A 196 -5.91 -16.20 8.70
N SER A 197 -5.61 -15.51 7.61
CA SER A 197 -4.23 -15.22 7.18
C SER A 197 -3.96 -13.76 6.86
N GLU A 198 -4.99 -12.92 6.79
CA GLU A 198 -4.90 -11.52 6.39
C GLU A 198 -5.94 -10.66 7.12
N THR A 199 -5.54 -9.44 7.47
CA THR A 199 -6.36 -8.42 8.12
C THR A 199 -6.31 -7.08 7.38
N ALA A 200 -7.04 -6.07 7.89
CA ALA A 200 -6.97 -4.72 7.33
C ALA A 200 -5.54 -4.14 7.46
N THR A 201 -4.85 -4.41 8.57
CA THR A 201 -3.45 -4.01 8.74
C THR A 201 -2.51 -4.73 7.77
N ASP A 202 -2.66 -6.03 7.55
CA ASP A 202 -1.84 -6.75 6.55
C ASP A 202 -2.05 -6.20 5.14
N LYS A 203 -3.31 -5.91 4.78
CA LYS A 203 -3.62 -5.30 3.48
C LYS A 203 -3.02 -3.90 3.38
N SER A 204 -3.16 -3.07 4.41
CA SER A 204 -2.55 -1.73 4.47
C SER A 204 -1.02 -1.80 4.31
N ALA A 205 -0.38 -2.76 4.98
CA ALA A 205 1.06 -2.97 4.85
C ALA A 205 1.50 -3.36 3.43
N GLU A 206 0.71 -4.16 2.73
CA GLU A 206 1.00 -4.47 1.32
C GLU A 206 0.76 -3.25 0.41
N GLN A 207 -0.31 -2.48 0.65
CA GLN A 207 -0.56 -1.23 -0.08
C GLN A 207 0.57 -0.21 0.11
N ASP A 208 1.10 -0.06 1.34
CA ASP A 208 2.25 0.78 1.64
C ASP A 208 3.50 0.31 0.85
N LYS A 209 3.75 -1.02 0.79
CA LYS A 209 4.85 -1.59 0.00
C LYS A 209 4.69 -1.35 -1.50
N ILE A 210 3.51 -1.57 -2.05
CA ILE A 210 3.21 -1.34 -3.47
C ILE A 210 3.41 0.15 -3.80
N ARG A 211 2.87 1.05 -2.97
CA ARG A 211 3.01 2.49 -3.17
C ARG A 211 4.47 2.93 -3.08
N ALA A 212 5.24 2.41 -2.12
CA ALA A 212 6.66 2.71 -2.00
C ALA A 212 7.45 2.27 -3.26
N ARG A 213 7.18 1.08 -3.79
CA ARG A 213 7.80 0.61 -5.05
C ARG A 213 7.44 1.53 -6.23
N LYS A 214 6.17 1.92 -6.36
CA LYS A 214 5.73 2.86 -7.42
C LYS A 214 6.42 4.21 -7.32
N ILE A 215 6.57 4.75 -6.10
CA ILE A 215 7.28 6.01 -5.86
C ILE A 215 8.76 5.87 -6.23
N ASP A 216 9.41 4.76 -5.90
CA ASP A 216 10.81 4.51 -6.26
C ASP A 216 11.00 4.36 -7.78
N GLU A 217 10.10 3.64 -8.46
CA GLU A 217 10.10 3.55 -9.92
C GLU A 217 9.88 4.91 -10.59
N MET A 218 8.93 5.71 -10.08
CA MET A 218 8.76 7.08 -10.54
C MET A 218 10.03 7.88 -10.31
N ARG A 219 10.62 7.83 -9.11
CA ARG A 219 11.86 8.56 -8.80
C ARG A 219 12.97 8.20 -9.77
N LYS A 220 13.14 6.91 -10.09
CA LYS A 220 14.12 6.43 -11.07
C LYS A 220 13.84 6.96 -12.47
N ARG A 221 12.59 7.03 -12.92
CA ARG A 221 12.24 7.61 -14.24
C ARG A 221 12.45 9.12 -14.27
N TYR A 222 12.01 9.83 -13.22
CA TYR A 222 12.08 11.29 -13.13
C TYR A 222 13.52 11.80 -12.94
N LEU A 223 14.35 11.13 -12.14
CA LEU A 223 15.76 11.50 -11.93
C LEU A 223 16.71 10.85 -12.94
N GLY A 224 16.42 9.63 -13.39
CA GLY A 224 17.19 8.93 -14.42
C GLY A 224 16.96 9.47 -15.83
N GLY A 225 15.85 10.16 -16.09
CA GLY A 225 15.60 10.88 -17.33
C GLY A 225 16.32 12.24 -17.45
N GLN A 226 17.00 12.70 -16.40
CA GLN A 226 17.80 13.93 -16.41
C GLN A 226 19.31 13.68 -16.55
N GLY A 227 19.75 12.43 -16.67
CA GLY A 227 21.15 12.06 -16.85
C GLY A 227 21.39 11.26 -18.12
N GLY A 228 21.75 11.96 -19.21
CA GLY A 228 22.58 11.41 -20.29
C GLY A 228 21.93 10.41 -21.24
N ASN A 229 21.58 10.91 -22.43
CA ASN A 229 21.88 10.17 -23.64
C ASN A 229 23.41 10.04 -23.73
N GLU A 230 23.96 8.93 -23.25
CA GLU A 230 25.27 8.42 -23.71
C GLU A 230 25.04 7.19 -24.61
N GLU A 231 24.18 7.34 -25.62
CA GLU A 231 24.41 6.64 -26.88
C GLU A 231 25.51 7.41 -27.62
N GLY A 232 26.74 6.90 -27.57
CA GLY A 232 27.81 7.41 -28.41
C GLY A 232 29.18 7.44 -27.74
N LYS A 233 29.78 6.27 -27.53
CA LYS A 233 31.19 5.99 -27.86
C LYS A 233 31.47 4.50 -27.68
N GLU A 234 31.12 3.77 -28.74
CA GLU A 234 31.82 2.56 -29.14
C GLU A 234 33.32 2.89 -29.22
N SER A 235 34.08 2.53 -28.18
CA SER A 235 35.53 2.43 -28.30
C SER A 235 35.84 0.98 -28.68
N GLU A 236 35.96 0.76 -29.99
CA GLU A 236 36.60 -0.42 -30.59
C GLU A 236 37.91 -0.73 -29.86
N LYS A 237 37.94 -1.83 -29.09
CA LYS A 237 39.19 -2.47 -28.70
C LYS A 237 39.61 -3.43 -29.81
N LYS A 238 40.38 -2.89 -30.76
CA LYS A 238 41.16 -3.66 -31.73
C LYS A 238 42.22 -4.52 -31.00
N PRO A 239 42.38 -5.81 -31.29
CA PRO A 239 43.42 -6.63 -30.66
C PRO A 239 44.78 -6.31 -31.31
N LYS A 240 45.78 -5.94 -30.50
CA LYS A 240 47.17 -5.83 -30.97
C LYS A 240 47.85 -7.20 -30.92
N LYS A 241 48.35 -7.57 -32.10
CA LYS A 241 49.14 -8.74 -32.48
C LYS A 241 50.47 -8.80 -31.70
N LYS A 242 50.87 -10.03 -31.33
CA LYS A 242 52.22 -10.41 -30.89
C LYS A 242 53.25 -10.05 -31.96
N GLU A 243 54.39 -9.51 -31.56
CA GLU A 243 55.67 -9.65 -32.26
C GLU A 243 56.78 -9.87 -31.22
N GLU A 244 57.43 -11.02 -31.33
CA GLU A 244 58.70 -11.37 -30.70
C GLU A 244 59.84 -10.71 -31.50
N ASN A 245 60.90 -10.23 -30.84
CA ASN A 245 62.28 -10.56 -31.22
C ASN A 245 63.33 -10.07 -30.21
N GLU A 246 63.99 -11.08 -29.64
CA GLU A 246 65.42 -11.29 -29.33
C GLU A 246 66.49 -10.19 -29.20
N ALA A 247 67.47 -10.60 -28.37
CA ALA A 247 68.92 -10.33 -28.37
C ALA A 247 69.42 -9.12 -27.58
N ASP A 248 69.99 -9.32 -26.38
CA ASP A 248 71.34 -9.86 -26.09
C ASP A 248 72.42 -8.76 -26.10
N LYS A 249 73.07 -8.57 -24.94
CA LYS A 249 74.53 -8.55 -24.74
C LYS A 249 74.92 -8.07 -23.34
N GLY A 250 75.72 -8.88 -22.65
CA GLY A 250 76.87 -8.36 -21.90
C GLY A 250 76.98 -8.70 -20.41
N SER A 251 77.50 -9.90 -20.12
CA SER A 251 78.25 -10.27 -18.90
C SER A 251 79.45 -9.31 -18.64
N PRO A 252 80.10 -9.26 -17.45
CA PRO A 252 80.79 -10.42 -16.85
C PRO A 252 80.86 -10.52 -15.29
N ASP A 253 80.74 -11.77 -14.84
CA ASP A 253 81.74 -12.56 -14.09
C ASP A 253 82.33 -12.10 -12.74
N SER A 254 82.21 -12.95 -11.72
CA SER A 254 83.33 -13.36 -10.85
C SER A 254 82.96 -14.55 -9.96
N GLU A 255 83.53 -15.70 -10.30
CA GLU A 255 83.70 -16.90 -9.48
C GLU A 255 84.52 -16.68 -8.18
N LYS A 256 84.45 -17.72 -7.33
CA LYS A 256 85.45 -18.28 -6.39
C LYS A 256 85.02 -18.17 -4.92
N LYS A 257 85.12 -19.21 -4.09
CA LYS A 257 85.76 -20.53 -4.20
C LYS A 257 85.22 -21.41 -3.07
#